data_AF-A0A7W1LG61-F1
#
_entry.id   AF-A0A7W1LG61-F1
#
_cell.length_a   1.000
_cell.length_b   1.000
_cell.length_c   1.000
_cell.angle_alpha   90.00
_cell.angle_beta   90.00
_cell.angle_gamma   90.00
#
_symmetry.space_group_name_H-M   'P 1'
#
loop_
_entity.id
_entity.type
_entity.pdbx_description
1 polymer ?
#
loop_
_entity_poly.entity_id
_entity_poly.type
_entity_poly.pdbx_seq_one_letter_code
_entity_poly.pdbx_strand_id
1 'polypeptide(L)' 'MTGSGYDPWALQVLEIAEGRIAEFTFFLGTETIFPLFGLPARLES' A
#
# COMPACT_ATOMS: atom_id res chain seq x y z
N MET A 1 10.51 -15.63 -13.29
CA MET A 1 10.21 -14.57 -12.30
C MET A 1 10.45 -15.16 -10.92
N THR A 2 11.41 -14.63 -10.16
CA THR A 2 12.03 -15.29 -9.00
C THR A 2 11.17 -15.34 -7.72
N GLY A 3 9.88 -14.97 -7.78
CA GLY A 3 8.93 -15.19 -6.69
C GLY A 3 9.34 -14.60 -5.34
N SER A 4 10.29 -13.66 -5.31
CA SER A 4 10.80 -13.15 -4.03
C SER A 4 9.81 -12.24 -3.30
N GLY A 5 8.68 -11.93 -3.95
CA GLY A 5 7.40 -11.65 -3.30
C GLY A 5 7.42 -10.70 -2.11
N TYR A 6 7.96 -9.49 -2.25
CA TYR A 6 7.82 -8.42 -1.23
C TYR A 6 7.84 -7.01 -1.85
N ASP A 7 7.62 -6.92 -3.16
CA ASP A 7 7.51 -5.64 -3.86
C ASP A 7 6.11 -5.04 -3.61
N PRO A 8 6.02 -3.76 -3.23
CA PRO A 8 4.76 -3.12 -2.91
C PRO A 8 3.92 -2.90 -4.18
N TRP A 9 2.63 -3.20 -4.09
CA TRP A 9 1.71 -3.11 -5.23
C TRP A 9 0.70 -1.95 -5.13
N ALA A 10 0.40 -1.48 -3.91
CA ALA A 10 -0.42 -0.30 -3.66
C ALA A 10 -0.28 0.23 -2.22
N LEU A 11 -0.55 1.52 -2.02
CA LEU A 11 -1.01 2.03 -0.73
C LEU A 11 -2.54 1.91 -0.67
N GLN A 12 -3.00 1.21 0.35
CA GLN A 12 -4.42 0.94 0.60
C GLN A 12 -4.92 1.88 1.69
N VAL A 13 -5.98 2.64 1.41
CA VAL A 13 -6.60 3.54 2.38
C VAL A 13 -8.07 3.14 2.54
N LEU A 14 -8.46 2.87 3.80
CA LEU A 14 -9.83 2.54 4.18
C LEU A 14 -10.46 3.74 4.86
N GLU A 15 -11.59 4.19 4.34
CA GLU A 15 -12.48 5.11 5.06
C GLU A 15 -13.49 4.29 5.87
N ILE A 16 -13.56 4.54 7.17
CA ILE A 16 -14.46 3.84 8.08
C ILE A 16 -15.51 4.81 8.62
N ALA A 17 -16.78 4.51 8.39
CA ALA A 17 -17.92 5.24 8.93
C ALA A 17 -18.89 4.26 9.60
N GLU A 18 -19.38 4.62 10.80
CA GLU A 18 -20.32 3.80 11.57
C GLU A 18 -19.87 2.32 11.77
N GLY A 19 -18.56 2.11 11.93
CA GLY A 19 -17.97 0.79 12.08
C GLY A 19 -17.97 -0.08 10.81
N ARG A 20 -18.21 0.52 9.64
CA ARG A 20 -18.20 -0.14 8.33
C ARG A 20 -17.22 0.55 7.38
N ILE A 21 -16.71 -0.18 6.39
CA ILE A 21 -15.93 0.40 5.31
C ILE A 21 -16.88 1.20 4.42
N ALA A 22 -16.67 2.51 4.37
CA ALA A 22 -17.39 3.42 3.48
C ALA A 22 -16.71 3.51 2.11
N GLU A 23 -15.37 3.57 2.11
CA GLU A 23 -14.56 3.61 0.88
C GLU A 23 -13.29 2.77 1.04
N PHE A 24 -12.84 2.21 -0.10
CA PHE A 24 -11.55 1.56 -0.21
C PHE A 24 -10.82 2.07 -1.47
N THR A 25 -9.82 2.93 -1.27
CA THR A 25 -9.01 3.51 -2.33
C THR A 25 -7.66 2.78 -2.45
N PHE A 26 -7.22 2.57 -3.69
CA PHE A 26 -5.93 1.96 -4.02
C PHE A 26 -5.05 2.93 -4.81
N PHE A 27 -3.91 3.29 -4.24
CA PHE A 27 -2.91 4.09 -4.94
C PHE A 27 -1.78 3.20 -5.44
N LEU A 28 -1.72 2.98 -6.75
CA LEU A 28 -0.79 2.03 -7.38
C LEU A 28 0.63 2.59 -7.57
N GLY A 29 0.81 3.91 -7.49
CA GLY A 29 2.09 4.60 -7.68
C GLY A 29 3.01 4.50 -6.46
N THR A 30 3.37 3.29 -6.06
CA THR A 30 4.14 3.03 -4.83
C THR A 30 5.51 3.71 -4.85
N GLU A 31 6.20 3.75 -5.99
CA GLU A 31 7.49 4.43 -6.17
C GLU A 31 7.47 5.92 -5.78
N THR A 32 6.36 6.61 -6.07
CA THR A 32 6.19 8.03 -5.76
C THR A 32 5.65 8.23 -4.35
N ILE A 33 4.67 7.41 -3.94
CA ILE A 33 3.89 7.67 -2.73
C ILE A 33 4.58 7.13 -1.48
N PHE A 34 5.21 5.95 -1.54
CA PHE A 34 5.80 5.32 -0.37
C PHE A 34 6.87 6.21 0.31
N PRO A 35 7.80 6.84 -0.43
CA PRO A 35 8.80 7.73 0.16
C PRO A 35 8.18 8.93 0.90
N LEU A 36 7.03 9.44 0.44
CA LEU A 36 6.35 10.57 1.07
C LEU A 36 5.80 10.23 2.47
N PHE A 37 5.58 8.95 2.74
CA PHE A 37 5.09 8.44 4.03
C PHE A 37 6.15 7.62 4.80
N GLY A 38 7.40 7.60 4.33
CA GLY A 38 8.47 6.83 4.96
C GLY A 38 8.27 5.31 4.90
N LEU A 39 7.49 4.82 3.93
CA LEU A 39 7.24 3.39 3.75
C LEU A 39 8.41 2.73 2.99
N PRO A 40 8.77 1.49 3.33
CA PRO A 40 9.89 0.81 2.69
C PRO A 40 9.53 0.37 1.26
N ALA A 41 10.48 0.48 0.34
CA ALA A 41 10.31 0.05 -1.05
C ALA A 41 10.20 -1.49 -1.20
N ARG A 42 10.54 -2.23 -0.15
CA ARG A 42 10.44 -3.70 -0.08
C ARG A 42 10.42 -4.13 1.38
N LEU A 43 9.67 -5.18 1.70
CA LEU A 43 9.75 -5.81 3.01
C LEU A 43 10.89 -6.84 3.02
N GLU A 44 11.72 -6.79 4.05
CA GLU A 44 12.71 -7.83 4.34
C GLU A 44 12.04 -8.94 5.16
N SER A 45 12.40 -10.20 4.89
CA SER A 45 11.88 -11.37 5.60
C SER A 45 12.78 -11.82 6.74
#